data_AF-A0A369A7G9-F1
#
_entry.id   AF-A0A369A7G9-F1
#
_cell.length_a   1.000
_cell.length_b   1.000
_cell.length_c   1.000
_cell.angle_alpha   90.00
_cell.angle_beta   90.00
_cell.angle_gamma   90.00
#
_symmetry.space_group_name_H-M   'P 1'
#
loop_
_entity.id
_entity.type
_entity.pdbx_description
1 polymer ?
#
loop_
_entity_poly.entity_id
_entity_poly.type
_entity_poly.pdbx_seq_one_letter_code
_entity_poly.pdbx_strand_id
1 'polypeptide(L)'
;MLRFLGIFFLLFFLIPPGLKAQGGNDRIPPEERINECVPFIPTAFTPNGDGINDRFGIKINPNCFTVRFNIKIFDRWGRMIFDANDHREPYWWDGTFDGNPMKEGTYTYHIVAEFELPDRSDRVEVRRHGFFTLIR
;
A
#
# COMPACT_ATOMS: atom_id res chain seq x y z
N MET A 1 14.55 -20.68 -68.22
CA MET A 1 13.88 -19.40 -68.56
C MET A 1 12.97 -19.08 -67.36
N LEU A 2 13.42 -18.29 -66.37
CA LEU A 2 13.22 -16.83 -66.23
C LEU A 2 11.72 -16.48 -65.96
N ARG A 3 11.22 -15.70 -64.99
CA ARG A 3 11.66 -14.93 -63.79
C ARG A 3 10.37 -14.27 -63.18
N PHE A 4 10.34 -14.10 -61.85
CA PHE A 4 9.84 -12.94 -61.03
C PHE A 4 8.44 -12.28 -61.10
N LEU A 5 8.11 -11.65 -59.94
CA LEU A 5 7.10 -10.60 -59.58
C LEU A 5 5.63 -11.05 -59.43
N GLY A 6 4.78 -10.56 -58.52
CA GLY A 6 4.75 -9.49 -57.51
C GLY A 6 3.29 -9.37 -57.00
N ILE A 7 3.03 -9.33 -55.68
CA ILE A 7 2.59 -8.16 -54.90
C ILE A 7 1.12 -7.69 -55.10
N PHE A 8 0.42 -7.60 -53.95
CA PHE A 8 -0.69 -6.70 -53.55
C PHE A 8 -2.17 -6.99 -53.92
N PHE A 9 -2.98 -6.67 -52.90
CA PHE A 9 -4.38 -6.22 -52.90
C PHE A 9 -5.50 -7.23 -52.56
N LEU A 10 -5.85 -7.14 -51.27
CA LEU A 10 -7.21 -6.96 -50.74
C LEU A 10 -8.17 -8.15 -50.76
N LEU A 11 -8.34 -8.74 -49.57
CA LEU A 11 -9.66 -9.03 -49.03
C LEU A 11 -9.68 -8.63 -47.55
N PHE A 12 -9.95 -7.34 -47.35
CA PHE A 12 -10.61 -6.82 -46.16
C PHE A 12 -11.99 -7.48 -46.02
N PHE A 13 -12.52 -7.44 -44.81
CA PHE A 13 -13.85 -7.86 -44.37
C PHE A 13 -14.00 -9.32 -43.97
N LEU A 14 -13.70 -9.58 -42.70
CA LEU A 14 -14.68 -10.12 -41.74
C LEU A 14 -14.36 -9.57 -40.34
N ILE A 15 -14.53 -8.27 -40.13
CA ILE A 15 -14.72 -7.71 -38.78
C ILE A 15 -16.23 -7.46 -38.66
N PRO A 16 -16.97 -8.18 -37.81
CA PRO A 16 -18.37 -7.86 -37.56
C PRO A 16 -18.47 -6.46 -36.92
N PRO A 17 -19.39 -5.58 -37.39
CA PRO A 17 -19.57 -4.26 -36.81
C PRO A 17 -20.24 -4.43 -35.45
N GLY A 18 -19.52 -4.22 -34.35
CA GLY A 18 -20.12 -4.32 -33.02
C GLY A 18 -19.21 -4.34 -31.80
N LEU A 19 -17.89 -4.56 -31.92
CA LEU A 19 -17.01 -4.38 -30.76
C LEU A 19 -16.65 -2.90 -30.60
N LYS A 20 -17.49 -2.18 -29.88
CA LYS A 20 -17.03 -0.99 -29.15
C LYS A 20 -16.05 -1.51 -28.09
N ALA A 21 -14.77 -1.20 -28.24
CA ALA A 21 -13.78 -1.45 -27.20
C ALA A 21 -14.23 -0.71 -25.92
N GLN A 22 -14.82 -1.44 -24.99
CA GLN A 22 -14.96 -0.96 -23.63
C GLN A 22 -13.62 -1.15 -22.93
N GLY A 23 -13.11 -0.08 -22.33
CA GLY A 23 -11.81 0.00 -21.69
C GLY A 23 -11.63 -1.15 -20.71
N GLY A 24 -10.52 -1.87 -20.85
CA GLY A 24 -10.20 -2.99 -19.98
C GLY A 24 -9.86 -2.51 -18.58
N ASN A 25 -10.78 -2.73 -17.63
CA ASN A 25 -10.47 -2.83 -16.21
C ASN A 25 -11.26 -3.96 -15.52
N ASP A 26 -11.44 -5.09 -16.21
CA ASP A 26 -12.27 -6.22 -15.71
C ASP A 26 -11.49 -7.54 -15.57
N ARG A 27 -10.20 -7.49 -15.22
CA ARG A 27 -9.35 -8.71 -15.23
C ARG A 27 -8.87 -9.23 -13.87
N ILE A 28 -9.26 -8.64 -12.75
CA ILE A 28 -8.89 -9.19 -11.44
C ILE A 28 -10.05 -10.02 -10.90
N PRO A 29 -9.89 -11.35 -10.73
CA PRO A 29 -10.89 -12.19 -10.09
C PRO A 29 -11.31 -11.62 -8.72
N PRO A 30 -12.60 -11.71 -8.31
CA PRO A 30 -13.09 -11.19 -7.04
C PRO A 30 -12.33 -11.69 -5.79
N GLU A 31 -11.69 -12.85 -5.92
CA GLU A 31 -10.85 -13.55 -4.93
C GLU A 31 -9.41 -13.03 -4.84
N GLU A 32 -8.90 -12.27 -5.83
CA GLU A 32 -7.61 -11.58 -5.73
C GLU A 32 -7.75 -10.13 -5.20
N ARG A 33 -8.96 -9.56 -5.25
CA ARG A 33 -9.27 -8.19 -4.79
C ARG A 33 -9.23 -8.00 -3.26
N ILE A 34 -9.30 -9.09 -2.50
CA ILE A 34 -9.25 -9.08 -1.02
C ILE A 34 -7.90 -8.59 -0.47
N ASN A 35 -6.85 -8.59 -1.31
CA ASN A 35 -5.52 -8.11 -0.92
C ASN A 35 -5.26 -6.64 -1.27
N GLU A 36 -6.20 -5.96 -1.92
CA GLU A 36 -5.95 -4.63 -2.48
C GLU A 36 -5.70 -3.56 -1.41
N CYS A 37 -6.39 -3.68 -0.28
CA CYS A 37 -6.26 -2.76 0.87
C CYS A 37 -5.51 -3.37 2.05
N VAL A 38 -4.71 -4.41 1.82
CA VAL A 38 -3.81 -4.93 2.87
C VAL A 38 -2.66 -3.93 3.06
N PRO A 39 -2.51 -3.31 4.24
CA PRO A 39 -1.44 -2.36 4.48
C PRO A 39 -0.09 -3.07 4.51
N PHE A 40 0.90 -2.48 3.85
CA PHE A 40 2.30 -2.81 4.03
C PHE A 40 2.84 -2.12 5.28
N ILE A 41 3.51 -2.88 6.14
CA ILE A 41 4.15 -2.36 7.36
C ILE A 41 5.67 -2.60 7.21
N PRO A 42 6.49 -1.54 7.18
CA PRO A 42 7.94 -1.69 7.11
C PRO A 42 8.48 -2.48 8.31
N THR A 43 9.50 -3.29 8.08
CA THR A 43 10.22 -3.99 9.16
C THR A 43 11.40 -3.19 9.69
N ALA A 44 11.81 -2.13 9.00
CA ALA A 44 12.86 -1.22 9.42
C ALA A 44 12.68 0.18 8.81
N PHE A 45 13.28 1.17 9.44
CA PHE A 45 13.30 2.56 8.97
C PHE A 45 14.56 3.28 9.49
N THR A 46 14.98 4.33 8.78
CA THR A 46 16.24 5.08 8.99
C THR A 46 15.94 6.58 9.04
N PRO A 47 15.65 7.17 10.22
CA PRO A 47 15.36 8.60 10.34
C PRO A 47 16.64 9.44 10.22
N ASN A 48 17.23 9.49 9.02
CA ASN A 48 18.49 10.16 8.69
C ASN A 48 18.29 11.42 7.83
N GLY A 49 17.08 11.67 7.34
CA GLY A 49 16.70 12.84 6.55
C GLY A 49 17.00 12.75 5.06
N ASP A 50 17.24 11.55 4.51
CA ASP A 50 17.47 11.35 3.08
C ASP A 50 16.18 11.21 2.25
N GLY A 51 15.02 11.18 2.90
CA GLY A 51 13.71 11.02 2.30
C GLY A 51 13.30 9.56 2.09
N ILE A 52 14.15 8.59 2.42
CA ILE A 52 13.96 7.16 2.16
C ILE A 52 13.75 6.42 3.49
N ASN A 53 12.52 5.99 3.73
CA ASN A 53 12.14 5.28 4.96
C ASN A 53 12.54 6.04 6.25
N ASP A 54 12.43 7.37 6.25
CA ASP A 54 12.68 8.21 7.43
C ASP A 54 11.62 8.07 8.53
N ARG A 55 10.49 7.44 8.21
CA ARG A 55 9.32 7.38 9.08
C ARG A 55 8.76 5.96 9.11
N PHE A 56 8.36 5.51 10.29
CA PHE A 56 7.64 4.28 10.49
C PHE A 56 6.13 4.55 10.47
N GLY A 57 5.38 3.82 9.64
CA GLY A 57 3.93 3.93 9.53
C GLY A 57 3.38 2.92 8.52
N ILE A 58 2.06 2.87 8.39
CA ILE A 58 1.42 2.03 7.38
C ILE A 58 1.57 2.64 5.99
N LYS A 59 1.85 1.80 4.98
CA LYS A 59 1.76 2.17 3.57
C LYS A 59 0.59 1.42 2.96
N ILE A 60 -0.35 2.13 2.34
CA ILE A 60 -1.56 1.56 1.75
C ILE A 60 -1.62 1.86 0.26
N ASN A 61 -2.37 1.04 -0.48
CA ASN A 61 -2.73 1.32 -1.85
C ASN A 61 -3.53 2.65 -1.90
N PRO A 62 -3.17 3.62 -2.75
CA PRO A 62 -3.85 4.91 -2.83
C PRO A 62 -5.32 4.84 -3.24
N ASN A 63 -5.76 3.72 -3.84
CA ASN A 63 -7.18 3.52 -4.18
C ASN A 63 -8.03 3.16 -2.96
N CYS A 64 -7.41 2.78 -1.83
CA CYS A 64 -8.10 2.39 -0.62
C CYS A 64 -8.32 3.58 0.30
N PHE A 65 -9.55 3.71 0.82
CA PHE A 65 -9.89 4.79 1.73
C PHE A 65 -9.75 4.31 3.17
N THR A 66 -8.95 5.03 3.97
CA THR A 66 -8.86 4.76 5.41
C THR A 66 -10.04 5.38 6.12
N VAL A 67 -10.85 4.56 6.77
CA VAL A 67 -12.03 5.00 7.54
C VAL A 67 -11.64 5.25 8.98
N ARG A 68 -10.83 4.34 9.53
CA ARG A 68 -10.28 4.43 10.89
C ARG A 68 -8.88 3.87 10.95
N PHE A 69 -8.04 4.38 11.83
CA PHE A 69 -6.77 3.80 12.20
C PHE A 69 -6.40 4.13 13.65
N ASN A 70 -5.65 3.22 14.26
CA ASN A 70 -4.93 3.43 15.50
C ASN A 70 -3.57 2.74 15.39
N ILE A 71 -2.51 3.48 15.68
CA ILE A 71 -1.12 3.02 15.66
C ILE A 71 -0.55 3.27 17.05
N LYS A 72 -0.12 2.20 17.71
CA LYS A 72 0.58 2.25 18.98
C LYS A 72 1.98 1.66 18.82
N ILE A 73 2.99 2.36 19.30
CA ILE A 73 4.38 1.89 19.30
C ILE A 73 4.88 1.83 20.72
N PHE A 74 5.64 0.78 21.00
CA PHE A 74 6.20 0.48 22.29
C PHE A 74 7.71 0.32 22.17
N ASP A 75 8.43 0.80 23.18
CA ASP A 75 9.85 0.52 23.32
C ASP A 75 10.09 -0.96 23.70
N ARG A 76 11.37 -1.34 23.79
CA ARG A 76 11.77 -2.72 24.13
C ARG A 76 11.26 -3.20 25.50
N TRP A 77 10.85 -2.29 26.38
CA TRP A 77 10.39 -2.56 27.73
C TRP A 77 8.86 -2.53 27.84
N GLY A 78 8.16 -2.35 26.72
CA GLY A 78 6.70 -2.31 26.67
C GLY A 78 6.11 -0.95 27.07
N ARG A 79 6.92 0.10 27.22
CA ARG A 79 6.41 1.47 27.42
C ARG A 79 5.88 1.98 26.09
N MET A 80 4.65 2.48 26.08
CA MET A 80 4.09 3.17 24.92
C MET A 80 4.82 4.49 24.70
N ILE A 81 5.34 4.67 23.50
CA ILE A 81 6.11 5.86 23.07
C ILE A 81 5.43 6.60 21.93
N PHE A 82 4.42 6.02 21.31
CA PHE A 82 3.65 6.68 20.25
C PHE A 82 2.22 6.15 20.25
N ASP A 83 1.26 7.05 20.08
CA ASP A 83 -0.15 6.74 19.91
C ASP A 83 -0.77 7.75 18.92
N ALA A 84 -1.09 7.24 17.73
CA ALA A 84 -1.79 7.98 16.70
C ALA A 84 -3.14 7.34 16.42
N ASN A 85 -4.15 8.17 16.17
CA ASN A 85 -5.51 7.76 15.81
C ASN A 85 -6.13 8.78 14.86
N ASP A 86 -7.34 8.52 14.37
CA ASP A 86 -8.09 9.34 13.39
C ASP A 86 -8.12 10.86 13.64
N HIS A 87 -7.90 11.29 14.88
CA HIS A 87 -7.96 12.70 15.27
C HIS A 87 -6.59 13.28 15.64
N ARG A 88 -5.51 12.48 15.53
CA ARG A 88 -4.17 12.83 16.00
C ARG A 88 -3.11 12.50 14.97
N GLU A 89 -2.78 13.50 14.17
CA GLU A 89 -1.62 13.51 13.28
C GLU A 89 -0.32 13.79 14.04
N PRO A 90 0.84 13.33 13.54
CA PRO A 90 1.03 12.52 12.33
C PRO A 90 0.69 11.03 12.51
N TYR A 91 0.35 10.34 11.42
CA TYR A 91 0.06 8.88 11.39
C TYR A 91 1.31 8.01 11.17
N TRP A 92 2.46 8.59 11.49
CA TRP A 92 3.77 7.99 11.33
C TRP A 92 4.65 8.46 12.48
N TRP A 93 5.67 7.68 12.75
CA TRP A 93 6.65 7.94 13.79
C TRP A 93 8.03 8.20 13.18
N ASP A 94 8.69 9.26 13.59
CA ASP A 94 10.04 9.66 13.12
C ASP A 94 11.17 9.10 13.99
N GLY A 95 10.87 8.24 14.95
CA GLY A 95 11.89 7.74 15.88
C GLY A 95 12.22 8.70 17.01
N THR A 96 11.33 9.64 17.36
CA THR A 96 11.48 10.54 18.51
C THR A 96 10.44 10.29 19.59
N PHE A 97 10.80 10.57 20.85
CA PHE A 97 9.88 10.49 21.98
C PHE A 97 10.19 11.61 22.97
N ASP A 98 9.17 12.34 23.42
CA ASP A 98 9.30 13.55 24.25
C ASP A 98 10.35 14.54 23.69
N GLY A 99 10.35 14.74 22.37
CA GLY A 99 11.26 15.63 21.65
C GLY A 99 12.70 15.11 21.50
N ASN A 100 12.99 13.91 21.99
CA ASN A 100 14.34 13.33 21.96
C ASN A 100 14.44 12.16 20.96
N PRO A 101 15.55 12.05 20.20
CA PRO A 101 15.82 10.89 19.36
C PRO A 101 15.89 9.60 20.18
N MET A 102 15.12 8.60 19.78
CA MET A 102 15.17 7.27 20.39
C MET A 102 16.37 6.47 19.85
N LYS A 103 16.86 5.55 20.68
CA LYS A 103 18.01 4.70 20.38
C LYS A 103 17.70 3.73 19.23
N GLU A 104 18.73 3.34 18.50
CA GLU A 104 18.64 2.20 17.58
C GLU A 104 18.21 0.93 18.33
N GLY A 105 17.51 0.05 17.63
CA GLY A 105 17.04 -1.21 18.18
C GLY A 105 15.65 -1.60 17.73
N THR A 106 15.11 -2.62 18.40
CA THR A 106 13.80 -3.21 18.06
C THR A 106 12.68 -2.60 18.90
N TYR A 107 11.61 -2.24 18.20
CA TYR A 107 10.39 -1.67 18.75
C TYR A 107 9.20 -2.56 18.37
N THR A 108 8.12 -2.49 19.15
CA THR A 108 6.90 -3.25 18.89
C THR A 108 5.79 -2.31 18.47
N TYR A 109 4.92 -2.74 17.55
CA TYR A 109 3.74 -2.00 17.16
C TYR A 109 2.46 -2.81 17.33
N HIS A 110 1.36 -2.08 17.55
CA HIS A 110 0.00 -2.57 17.44
C HIS A 110 -0.79 -1.61 16.54
N ILE A 111 -1.33 -2.13 15.46
CA ILE A 111 -2.05 -1.37 14.45
C ILE A 111 -3.43 -1.99 14.26
N VAL A 112 -4.45 -1.15 14.33
CA VAL A 112 -5.82 -1.48 13.96
C VAL A 112 -6.24 -0.45 12.92
N ALA A 113 -6.72 -0.89 11.77
CA ALA A 113 -7.20 0.00 10.72
C ALA A 113 -8.47 -0.56 10.07
N GLU A 114 -9.37 0.30 9.64
CA GLU A 114 -10.57 -0.01 8.90
C GLU A 114 -10.46 0.68 7.55
N PHE A 115 -10.57 -0.09 6.47
CA PHE A 115 -10.49 0.40 5.09
C PHE A 115 -11.81 0.17 4.37
N GLU A 116 -12.21 1.12 3.53
CA GLU A 116 -13.29 0.96 2.56
C GLU A 116 -12.70 0.59 1.21
N LEU A 117 -13.24 -0.48 0.59
CA LEU A 117 -12.77 -0.97 -0.70
C LEU A 117 -13.29 -0.05 -1.85
N PRO A 118 -12.50 0.15 -2.92
CA PRO A 118 -12.90 1.04 -4.03
C PRO A 118 -14.22 0.65 -4.71
N ASP A 119 -14.47 -0.66 -4.90
CA ASP A 119 -15.62 -1.12 -5.72
C ASP A 119 -16.75 -1.79 -4.93
N ARG A 120 -16.60 -1.92 -3.61
CA ARG A 120 -17.65 -2.44 -2.73
C ARG A 120 -17.56 -1.57 -1.50
N SER A 121 -18.61 -0.84 -1.12
CA SER A 121 -18.67 -0.09 0.15
C SER A 121 -18.57 -0.98 1.41
N ASP A 122 -18.04 -2.20 1.25
CA ASP A 122 -17.60 -3.09 2.29
C ASP A 122 -16.41 -2.47 3.01
N ARG A 123 -16.42 -2.68 4.32
CA ARG A 123 -15.35 -2.24 5.20
C ARG A 123 -14.57 -3.44 5.69
N VAL A 124 -13.25 -3.34 5.65
CA VAL A 124 -12.35 -4.39 6.09
C VAL A 124 -11.56 -3.88 7.28
N GLU A 125 -11.71 -4.55 8.42
CA GLU A 125 -10.87 -4.31 9.58
C GLU A 125 -9.59 -5.14 9.47
N VAL A 126 -8.45 -4.48 9.60
CA VAL A 126 -7.12 -5.07 9.61
C VAL A 126 -6.49 -4.84 10.98
N ARG A 127 -6.11 -5.95 11.62
CA ARG A 127 -5.27 -5.93 12.83
C ARG A 127 -3.89 -6.46 12.50
N ARG A 128 -2.86 -5.72 12.89
CA ARG A 128 -1.46 -6.11 12.73
C ARG A 128 -0.70 -5.80 14.01
N HIS A 129 0.20 -6.68 14.37
CA HIS A 129 1.15 -6.50 15.46
C HIS A 129 2.46 -7.14 15.05
N GLY A 130 3.55 -6.66 15.61
CA GLY A 130 4.87 -7.16 15.30
C GLY A 130 5.95 -6.21 15.75
N PHE A 131 7.14 -6.41 15.21
CA PHE A 131 8.30 -5.62 15.53
C PHE A 131 8.90 -4.96 14.30
N PHE A 132 9.65 -3.90 14.52
CA PHE A 132 10.45 -3.22 13.52
C PHE A 132 11.74 -2.71 14.12
N THR A 133 12.72 -2.42 13.27
CA THR A 133 14.04 -1.94 13.68
C THR A 133 14.21 -0.47 13.33
N LEU A 134 14.63 0.33 14.31
CA LEU A 134 15.15 1.68 14.10
C LEU A 134 16.66 1.58 13.87
N ILE A 135 17.12 2.13 12.75
CA ILE A 135 18.55 2.18 12.36
C ILE A 135 18.97 3.65 12.25
N ARG A 136 20.19 4.00 12.66
CA ARG A 136 20.75 5.36 12.52
C ARG A 136 22.12 5.33 11.85
#